data_AF-A0AAV6D081-F1
#
_entry.id   AF-A0AAV6D081-F1
#
_cell.length_a   1.000
_cell.length_b   1.000
_cell.length_c   1.000
_cell.angle_alpha   90.00
_cell.angle_beta   90.00
_cell.angle_gamma   90.00
#
_symmetry.space_group_name_H-M   'P 1'
#
loop_
_entity.id
_entity.type
_entity.pdbx_description
1 polymer ?
#
loop_
_entity_poly.entity_id
_entity_poly.type
_entity_poly.pdbx_seq_one_letter_code
_entity_poly.pdbx_strand_id
1 'polypeptide(L)'
;MRTISRSLAITVGALLSLLAAGGPAEAAVVNFDVQANLVQPSPFPQNKQNEPAIAQNPAHPTNLIAGANDEIDLPACTATGCPFVGNVGLSGIYVSNNSGA
;
A
#
# COMPACT_ATOMS: atom_id res chain seq x y z
N MET A 1 -8.55 55.33 20.95
CA MET A 1 -8.84 55.03 19.52
C MET A 1 -7.67 54.35 18.79
N ARG A 2 -6.41 54.76 18.97
CA ARG A 2 -5.22 54.12 18.33
C ARG A 2 -4.89 52.67 18.76
N THR A 3 -5.37 52.21 19.91
CA THR A 3 -5.12 50.85 20.41
C THR A 3 -6.11 49.83 19.86
N ILE A 4 -7.37 50.24 19.68
CA ILE A 4 -8.45 49.39 19.12
C ILE A 4 -8.19 49.06 17.64
N SER A 5 -7.64 50.01 16.88
CA SER A 5 -7.27 49.79 15.48
C SER A 5 -6.10 48.82 15.27
N ARG A 6 -5.17 48.75 16.24
CA ARG A 6 -4.04 47.80 16.20
C ARG A 6 -4.49 46.39 16.51
N SER A 7 -5.38 46.21 17.49
CA SER A 7 -5.95 44.90 17.82
C SER A 7 -6.76 44.35 16.66
N LEU A 8 -7.60 45.16 16.02
CA LEU A 8 -8.40 44.73 14.87
C LEU A 8 -7.54 44.31 13.67
N ALA A 9 -6.45 45.03 13.39
CA ALA A 9 -5.53 44.69 12.31
C ALA A 9 -4.81 43.35 12.54
N ILE A 10 -4.44 43.04 13.79
CA ILE A 10 -3.80 41.78 14.14
C ILE A 10 -4.77 40.60 13.97
N THR A 11 -6.02 40.74 14.42
CA THR A 11 -7.01 39.67 14.32
C THR A 11 -7.38 39.38 12.87
N VAL A 12 -7.54 40.41 12.04
CA VAL A 12 -7.82 40.25 10.60
C VAL A 12 -6.62 39.62 9.87
N GLY A 13 -5.38 40.04 10.19
CA GLY A 13 -4.17 39.43 9.64
C GLY A 13 -4.04 37.95 9.99
N ALA A 14 -4.33 37.59 11.24
CA ALA A 14 -4.31 36.19 11.69
C ALA A 14 -5.38 35.36 10.95
N LEU A 15 -6.61 35.86 10.83
CA LEU A 15 -7.68 35.18 10.09
C LEU A 15 -7.34 34.99 8.61
N LEU A 16 -6.78 36.00 7.93
CA LEU A 16 -6.34 35.86 6.54
C LEU A 16 -5.22 34.84 6.37
N SER A 17 -4.29 34.74 7.35
CA SER A 17 -3.22 33.74 7.30
C SER A 17 -3.73 32.31 7.48
N LEU A 18 -4.82 32.11 8.24
CA LEU A 18 -5.46 30.80 8.37
C LEU A 18 -6.19 30.37 7.08
N LEU A 19 -6.78 31.32 6.34
CA LEU A 19 -7.44 31.01 5.07
C LEU A 19 -6.44 30.69 3.95
N ALA A 20 -5.23 31.25 3.99
CA ALA A 20 -4.18 30.98 3.00
C ALA A 20 -3.45 29.64 3.21
N ALA A 21 -3.56 29.02 4.39
CA ALA A 21 -2.94 27.73 4.69
C ALA A 21 -3.78 26.51 4.26
N GLY A 22 -5.04 26.72 3.88
CA GLY A 22 -5.95 25.67 3.40
C GLY A 22 -5.83 25.45 1.90
N GLY A 23 -4.69 24.97 1.42
CA GLY A 23 -4.60 24.41 0.06
C GLY A 23 -5.50 23.17 -0.08
N PRO A 24 -5.92 22.79 -1.30
CA PRO A 24 -6.62 21.53 -1.51
C PRO A 24 -5.82 20.37 -0.89
N ALA A 25 -6.50 19.58 -0.06
CA ALA A 25 -5.93 18.32 0.41
C ALA A 25 -5.75 17.40 -0.80
N GLU A 26 -4.52 17.26 -1.27
CA GLU A 26 -4.16 16.27 -2.28
C GLU A 26 -4.51 14.89 -1.69
N ALA A 27 -5.53 14.24 -2.25
CA ALA A 27 -5.80 12.85 -1.93
C ALA A 27 -4.58 12.04 -2.40
N ALA A 28 -3.85 11.43 -1.45
CA ALA A 28 -2.79 10.52 -1.80
C ALA A 28 -3.38 9.43 -2.71
N VAL A 29 -2.85 9.33 -3.94
CA VAL A 29 -3.17 8.21 -4.83
C VAL A 29 -2.53 6.97 -4.21
N VAL A 30 -3.30 6.25 -3.40
CA VAL A 30 -2.90 4.94 -2.90
C VAL A 30 -3.10 3.96 -4.04
N ASN A 31 -1.99 3.50 -4.64
CA ASN A 31 -2.07 2.39 -5.59
C ASN A 31 -2.34 1.11 -4.78
N PHE A 32 -3.55 0.58 -4.86
CA PHE A 32 -3.92 -0.68 -4.21
C PHE A 32 -3.39 -1.91 -4.97
N ASP A 33 -2.85 -1.72 -6.18
CA ASP A 33 -2.27 -2.78 -7.01
C ASP A 33 -0.74 -2.70 -6.97
N VAL A 34 -0.20 -2.81 -5.75
CA VAL A 34 1.23 -3.04 -5.54
C VAL A 34 1.39 -4.53 -5.32
N GLN A 35 2.21 -5.19 -6.15
CA GLN A 35 2.60 -6.57 -5.90
C GLN A 35 3.31 -6.63 -4.55
N ALA A 36 2.67 -7.29 -3.57
CA ALA A 36 3.23 -7.50 -2.25
C ALA A 36 4.39 -8.51 -2.25
N ASN A 37 4.50 -9.32 -3.30
CA ASN A 37 5.51 -10.36 -3.37
C ASN A 37 6.78 -9.97 -4.09
N LEU A 38 7.82 -10.76 -3.83
CA LEU A 38 9.10 -10.63 -4.51
C LEU A 38 8.93 -10.93 -6.01
N VAL A 39 9.25 -9.95 -6.85
CA VAL A 39 9.30 -10.14 -8.30
C VAL A 39 10.35 -11.20 -8.64
N GLN A 40 9.92 -12.28 -9.29
CA GLN A 40 10.84 -13.31 -9.78
C GLN A 40 11.43 -12.89 -11.12
N PRO A 41 12.77 -12.93 -11.31
CA PRO A 41 13.36 -12.61 -12.60
C PRO A 41 13.02 -13.68 -13.65
N SER A 42 13.01 -13.29 -14.93
CA SER A 42 12.97 -14.25 -16.04
C SER A 42 14.12 -15.28 -15.91
N PRO A 43 13.90 -16.56 -16.22
CA PRO A 43 12.75 -17.15 -16.91
C PRO A 43 11.68 -17.74 -15.98
N PHE A 44 11.60 -17.34 -14.71
CA PHE A 44 10.64 -17.95 -13.78
C PHE A 44 9.21 -17.42 -13.97
N PRO A 45 8.19 -18.20 -13.56
CA PRO A 45 6.80 -17.76 -13.63
C PRO A 45 6.64 -16.41 -12.96
N GLN A 46 6.05 -15.46 -13.68
CA GLN A 46 5.68 -14.19 -13.10
C GLN A 46 4.47 -14.41 -12.21
N ASN A 47 4.52 -13.83 -11.01
CA ASN A 47 3.52 -13.98 -9.98
C ASN A 47 2.07 -13.94 -10.51
N LYS A 48 1.23 -14.86 -10.03
CA LYS A 48 -0.20 -14.93 -10.32
C LYS A 48 -1.02 -14.52 -9.11
N GLN A 49 -1.76 -13.42 -9.19
CA GLN A 49 -2.51 -12.87 -8.05
C GLN A 49 -3.90 -13.51 -7.91
N ASN A 50 -3.98 -14.80 -7.52
CA ASN A 50 -5.26 -15.52 -7.46
C ASN A 50 -5.68 -15.99 -6.05
N GLU A 51 -4.99 -15.54 -5.00
CA GLU A 51 -5.35 -15.77 -3.59
C GLU A 51 -5.83 -14.46 -2.92
N PRO A 52 -7.11 -14.09 -3.02
CA PRO A 52 -7.61 -12.77 -2.62
C PRO A 52 -7.88 -12.62 -1.10
N ALA A 53 -7.30 -13.48 -0.24
CA ALA A 53 -7.63 -13.50 1.18
C ALA A 53 -6.65 -12.66 2.02
N ILE A 54 -7.21 -11.73 2.80
CA ILE A 54 -6.47 -10.99 3.84
C ILE A 54 -7.15 -11.21 5.19
N ALA A 55 -6.35 -11.46 6.22
CA ALA A 55 -6.78 -11.52 7.60
C ALA A 55 -6.14 -10.37 8.39
N GLN A 56 -6.93 -9.70 9.23
CA GLN A 56 -6.48 -8.64 10.14
C GLN A 56 -6.52 -9.15 11.58
N ASN A 57 -5.48 -8.86 12.36
CA ASN A 57 -5.49 -9.18 13.79
C ASN A 57 -6.43 -8.21 14.53
N PRO A 58 -7.50 -8.68 15.20
CA PRO A 58 -8.45 -7.80 15.88
C PRO A 58 -7.85 -7.09 17.10
N ALA A 59 -6.80 -7.63 17.73
CA ALA A 59 -6.11 -6.99 18.84
C ALA A 59 -5.09 -5.93 18.39
N HIS A 60 -4.59 -6.06 17.15
CA HIS A 60 -3.61 -5.14 16.56
C HIS A 60 -3.99 -4.89 15.08
N PRO A 61 -4.89 -3.94 14.79
CA PRO A 61 -5.45 -3.77 13.45
C PRO A 61 -4.45 -3.42 12.35
N THR A 62 -3.24 -2.95 12.70
CA THR A 62 -2.16 -2.71 11.72
C THR A 62 -1.46 -4.00 11.28
N ASN A 63 -1.72 -5.12 11.96
CA ASN A 63 -1.15 -6.41 11.64
C ASN A 63 -2.05 -7.15 10.66
N LEU A 64 -1.51 -7.39 9.47
CA LEU A 64 -2.19 -8.06 8.36
C LEU A 64 -1.44 -9.32 7.95
N ILE A 65 -2.18 -10.33 7.52
CA ILE A 65 -1.66 -11.50 6.80
C ILE A 65 -2.41 -11.58 5.48
N ALA A 66 -1.70 -11.59 4.36
CA ALA A 66 -2.26 -11.79 3.03
C ALA A 66 -1.81 -13.16 2.49
N GLY A 67 -2.75 -13.95 1.97
CA GLY A 67 -2.43 -15.13 1.16
C GLY A 67 -1.88 -14.70 -0.20
N ALA A 68 -1.07 -15.55 -0.81
CA ALA A 68 -0.50 -15.31 -2.13
C ALA A 68 -0.17 -16.62 -2.84
N ASN A 69 -0.40 -16.65 -4.15
CA ASN A 69 0.18 -17.71 -4.95
C ASN A 69 1.66 -17.42 -5.19
N ASP A 70 2.51 -17.93 -4.32
CA ASP A 70 3.96 -17.79 -4.47
C ASP A 70 4.49 -18.98 -5.26
N GLU A 71 4.71 -18.76 -6.55
CA GLU A 71 5.21 -19.76 -7.50
C GLU A 71 6.75 -19.79 -7.56
N ILE A 72 7.42 -19.21 -6.55
CA ILE A 72 8.89 -19.07 -6.50
C ILE A 72 9.64 -20.41 -6.61
N ASP A 73 9.01 -21.49 -6.14
CA ASP A 73 9.60 -22.83 -6.17
C ASP A 73 9.31 -23.58 -7.48
N LEU A 74 8.50 -23.02 -8.38
CA LEU A 74 8.29 -23.61 -9.71
C LEU A 74 9.58 -23.54 -10.54
N PRO A 75 9.82 -24.53 -11.41
CA PRO A 75 10.95 -24.48 -12.31
C PRO A 75 10.85 -23.31 -13.30
N ALA A 76 11.99 -22.95 -13.86
CA ALA A 76 12.09 -22.02 -14.97
C ALA A 76 11.09 -22.33 -16.09
N CYS A 77 10.42 -21.30 -16.58
CA CYS A 77 9.59 -21.39 -17.77
C CYS A 77 10.44 -21.80 -18.98
N THR A 78 9.79 -22.52 -19.88
CA THR A 78 10.39 -22.97 -21.14
C THR A 78 9.69 -22.31 -22.32
N ALA A 79 10.12 -22.61 -23.54
CA ALA A 79 9.46 -22.14 -24.75
C ALA A 79 7.99 -22.59 -24.87
N THR A 80 7.58 -23.63 -24.13
CA THR A 80 6.19 -24.12 -24.09
C THR A 80 5.37 -23.55 -22.94
N GLY A 81 5.98 -22.71 -22.08
CA GLY A 81 5.32 -22.00 -20.98
C GLY A 81 5.81 -22.39 -19.59
N CYS A 82 4.98 -22.10 -18.60
CA CYS A 82 5.25 -22.19 -17.16
C CYS A 82 4.21 -23.11 -16.48
N PRO A 83 4.26 -24.43 -16.67
CA PRO A 83 3.23 -25.32 -16.12
C PRO A 83 3.41 -25.53 -14.62
N PHE A 84 2.29 -25.80 -13.93
CA PHE A 84 2.35 -26.33 -12.56
C PHE A 84 3.01 -27.71 -12.55
N VAL A 85 3.80 -27.96 -11.51
CA VAL A 85 4.49 -29.23 -11.29
C VAL A 85 3.97 -29.87 -10.02
N GLY A 86 3.72 -31.18 -10.06
CA GLY A 86 3.27 -31.92 -8.89
C GLY A 86 4.31 -31.87 -7.76
N ASN A 87 3.82 -31.78 -6.52
CA ASN A 87 4.63 -31.68 -5.29
C ASN A 87 5.48 -30.41 -5.16
N VAL A 88 5.18 -29.35 -5.93
CA VAL A 88 5.76 -28.02 -5.71
C VAL A 88 4.72 -27.13 -5.02
N GLY A 89 5.14 -26.42 -3.97
CA GLY A 89 4.30 -25.46 -3.27
C GLY A 89 4.00 -24.24 -4.14
N LEU A 90 2.76 -23.75 -4.07
CA LEU A 90 2.27 -22.61 -4.87
C LEU A 90 1.57 -21.56 -3.99
N SER A 91 1.78 -21.63 -2.67
CA SER A 91 1.11 -20.78 -1.69
C SER A 91 2.16 -20.18 -0.77
N GLY A 92 1.98 -18.90 -0.45
CA GLY A 92 2.79 -18.11 0.45
C GLY A 92 1.92 -17.19 1.31
N ILE A 93 2.54 -16.55 2.28
CA ILE A 93 1.90 -15.51 3.08
C ILE A 93 2.80 -14.28 3.17
N TYR A 94 2.20 -13.10 3.11
CA TYR A 94 2.87 -11.85 3.44
C TYR A 94 2.32 -11.31 4.75
N VAL A 95 3.22 -10.82 5.60
CA VAL A 95 2.88 -10.25 6.90
C VAL A 95 3.23 -8.77 6.87
N SER A 96 2.32 -7.94 7.36
CA SER A 96 2.54 -6.52 7.59
C SER A 96 2.23 -6.18 9.03
N ASN A 97 2.94 -5.18 9.57
CA ASN A 97 2.68 -4.54 10.87
C ASN A 97 2.34 -3.05 10.73
N ASN A 98 2.22 -2.55 9.49
CA ASN A 98 2.05 -1.15 9.12
C ASN A 98 0.83 -0.95 8.19
N SER A 99 -0.18 -1.80 8.30
CA SER A 99 -1.42 -1.73 7.49
C SER A 99 -1.21 -1.94 5.97
N GLY A 100 -0.15 -2.63 5.58
CA GLY A 100 0.16 -2.94 4.18
C GLY A 100 0.91 -1.83 3.43
N ALA A 101 1.57 -0.91 4.16
CA ALA A 101 2.38 0.18 3.59
C ALA A 101 3.81 -0.25 3.23
#